data_AF-A0A8J6D2Q9-F1
#
_entry.id   AF-A0A8J6D2Q9-F1
#
_cell.length_a   1.000
_cell.length_b   1.000
_cell.length_c   1.000
_cell.angle_alpha   90.00
_cell.angle_beta   90.00
_cell.angle_gamma   90.00
#
_symmetry.space_group_name_H-M   'P 1'
#
loop_
_entity.id
_entity.type
_entity.pdbx_description
1 polymer ?
#
loop_
_entity_poly.entity_id
_entity_poly.type
_entity_poly.pdbx_seq_one_letter_code
_entity_poly.pdbx_strand_id
1 'polypeptide(L)'
;MVDSNPNDSFSELVLHVISVATKTHFLRWSLVKKREKLYMGNATISKIEGKGTMVLKMISSKELKLQNVLYVPDIRKNLVFGTLL
;
A
#
# COMPACT_ATOMS: atom_id res chain seq x y z
N MET A 1 16.79 5.18 28.67
CA MET A 1 16.29 5.90 27.49
C MET A 1 16.87 5.17 26.30
N VAL A 2 16.03 4.56 25.47
CA VAL A 2 16.52 3.86 24.26
C VAL A 2 16.64 4.94 23.19
N ASP A 3 17.88 5.27 22.83
CA ASP A 3 18.15 6.24 21.78
C ASP A 3 17.71 5.65 20.45
N SER A 4 16.59 6.15 19.91
CA SER A 4 16.14 5.80 18.57
C SER A 4 17.17 6.26 17.54
N ASN A 5 17.76 5.30 16.82
CA ASN A 5 18.72 5.54 15.76
C ASN A 5 18.05 6.30 14.59
N PRO A 6 18.55 7.48 14.19
CA PRO A 6 17.99 8.25 13.08
C PRO A 6 18.15 7.55 11.71
N ASN A 7 18.96 6.49 11.66
CA ASN A 7 19.21 5.64 10.49
C ASN A 7 18.54 4.26 10.60
N ASP A 8 17.52 4.07 11.45
CA ASP A 8 16.60 2.93 11.33
C ASP A 8 15.80 3.10 10.04
N SER A 9 16.53 2.77 8.98
CA SER A 9 16.16 2.87 7.60
C SER A 9 15.10 1.80 7.41
N PHE A 10 13.94 2.19 6.89
CA PHE A 10 12.93 1.26 6.36
C PHE A 10 13.46 0.55 5.10
N SER A 11 14.71 0.12 5.12
CA SER A 11 15.36 -0.62 4.05
C SER A 11 14.81 -2.03 4.07
N GLU A 12 14.04 -2.36 3.03
CA GLU A 12 13.63 -3.72 2.64
C GLU A 12 12.32 -4.30 3.21
N LEU A 13 11.38 -3.46 3.64
CA LEU A 13 10.00 -3.94 3.77
C LEU A 13 9.36 -4.04 2.38
N VAL A 14 9.06 -5.26 1.91
CA VAL A 14 8.12 -5.45 0.79
C VAL A 14 6.72 -5.12 1.30
N LEU A 15 6.37 -3.83 1.25
CA LEU A 15 5.07 -3.34 1.67
C LEU A 15 4.03 -3.65 0.59
N HIS A 16 3.24 -4.71 0.81
CA HIS A 16 2.01 -4.87 0.06
C HIS A 16 0.96 -3.94 0.64
N VAL A 17 0.75 -2.82 -0.05
CA VAL A 17 -0.26 -1.83 0.36
C VAL A 17 -1.50 -1.97 -0.51
N ILE A 18 -2.63 -2.12 0.15
CA ILE A 18 -3.95 -2.19 -0.46
C ILE A 18 -4.73 -1.00 0.06
N SER A 19 -5.23 -0.19 -0.86
CA SER A 19 -5.82 1.10 -0.54
C SER A 19 -7.27 1.15 -0.97
N VAL A 20 -8.11 1.66 -0.07
CA VAL A 20 -9.51 2.09 -0.31
C VAL A 20 -9.54 3.44 -1.04
N ALA A 21 -8.38 4.05 -1.27
CA ALA A 21 -8.28 5.37 -1.85
C ALA A 21 -9.04 5.49 -3.16
N THR A 22 -9.73 6.62 -3.36
CA THR A 22 -10.25 6.99 -4.67
C THR A 22 -9.11 7.05 -5.69
N LYS A 23 -9.41 6.75 -6.96
CA LYS A 23 -8.44 6.77 -8.07
C LYS A 23 -7.59 8.06 -8.12
N THR A 24 -8.14 9.17 -7.64
CA THR A 24 -7.51 10.49 -7.57
C THR A 24 -6.31 10.59 -6.63
N HIS A 25 -6.15 9.70 -5.66
CA HIS A 25 -5.02 9.75 -4.72
C HIS A 25 -3.75 9.06 -5.24
N PHE A 26 -3.83 8.42 -6.41
CA PHE A 26 -2.67 7.83 -7.06
C PHE A 26 -1.97 8.88 -7.92
N LEU A 27 -0.67 9.01 -7.75
CA LEU A 27 0.17 9.84 -8.65
C LEU A 27 0.21 9.24 -10.05
N ARG A 28 0.32 7.91 -10.12
CA ARG A 28 0.28 7.15 -11.35
C ARG A 28 -0.41 5.85 -11.08
N TRP A 29 -1.40 5.49 -11.88
CA TRP A 29 -2.07 4.20 -11.77
C TRP A 29 -2.36 3.64 -13.15
N SER A 30 -2.62 2.35 -13.18
CA SER A 30 -2.99 1.60 -14.37
C SER A 30 -4.13 0.65 -14.02
N LEU A 31 -5.05 0.46 -14.96
CA LEU A 31 -6.07 -0.56 -14.84
C LEU A 31 -5.41 -1.94 -14.86
N VAL A 32 -5.82 -2.78 -13.93
CA VAL A 32 -5.40 -4.17 -13.90
C VAL A 32 -6.33 -5.00 -14.78
N LYS A 33 -5.78 -5.97 -15.52
CA LYS A 33 -6.56 -6.81 -16.44
C LYS A 33 -7.63 -7.60 -15.66
N LYS A 34 -8.75 -7.91 -16.34
CA LYS A 34 -10.03 -8.44 -15.82
C LYS A 34 -10.00 -9.71 -14.92
N ARG A 35 -8.86 -10.24 -14.53
CA ARG A 35 -8.73 -11.53 -13.81
C ARG A 35 -7.95 -11.47 -12.50
N GLU A 36 -7.34 -10.33 -12.14
CA GLU A 36 -6.65 -10.26 -10.85
C GLU A 36 -7.64 -10.12 -9.69
N LYS A 37 -7.44 -10.95 -8.67
CA LYS A 37 -8.24 -11.00 -7.45
C LYS A 37 -7.30 -10.95 -6.26
N LEU A 38 -7.74 -10.22 -5.24
CA LEU A 38 -7.09 -10.18 -3.95
C LEU A 38 -7.70 -11.27 -3.05
N TYR A 39 -6.85 -12.16 -2.53
CA TYR A 39 -7.22 -13.14 -1.53
C TYR A 39 -6.80 -12.63 -0.15
N MET A 40 -7.73 -12.68 0.81
CA MET A 40 -7.48 -12.21 2.18
C MET A 40 -7.36 -13.40 3.14
N GLY A 41 -6.76 -13.15 4.31
CA GLY A 41 -6.53 -14.19 5.32
C GLY A 41 -7.81 -14.81 5.92
N ASN A 42 -8.95 -14.15 5.78
CA ASN A 42 -10.26 -14.65 6.20
C ASN A 42 -11.04 -15.35 5.08
N ALA A 43 -10.34 -15.90 4.08
CA ALA A 43 -10.92 -16.61 2.94
C ALA A 43 -11.88 -15.77 2.05
N THR A 44 -11.89 -14.45 2.22
CA THR A 44 -12.64 -13.56 1.32
C THR A 44 -11.80 -13.21 0.09
N ILE A 45 -12.51 -12.87 -0.99
CA ILE A 45 -11.92 -12.52 -2.27
C ILE A 45 -12.50 -11.17 -2.69
N SER A 46 -11.64 -10.26 -3.15
CA SER A 46 -12.05 -8.97 -3.71
C SER A 46 -11.42 -8.72 -5.06
N LYS A 47 -12.08 -7.91 -5.89
CA LYS A 47 -11.60 -7.57 -7.22
C LYS A 47 -10.53 -6.48 -7.14
N ILE A 48 -9.41 -6.67 -7.83
CA ILE A 48 -8.41 -5.62 -8.03
C ILE A 48 -8.79 -4.85 -9.28
N GLU A 49 -9.01 -3.54 -9.16
CA GLU A 49 -9.36 -2.69 -10.30
C GLU A 49 -8.17 -1.94 -10.88
N GLY A 50 -7.15 -1.68 -10.07
CA GLY A 50 -5.99 -0.93 -10.51
C GLY A 50 -4.78 -1.15 -9.63
N LYS A 51 -3.62 -0.74 -10.14
CA LYS A 51 -2.36 -0.72 -9.42
C LYS A 51 -1.61 0.56 -9.72
N GLY A 52 -0.97 1.15 -8.73
CA GLY A 52 -0.31 2.43 -8.90
C GLY A 52 0.71 2.80 -7.83
N THR A 53 1.17 4.05 -7.93
CA THR A 53 2.09 4.69 -6.98
C THR A 53 1.34 5.76 -6.21
N MET A 54 1.53 5.78 -4.89
CA MET A 54 1.01 6.81 -3.99
C MET A 54 2.17 7.42 -3.21
N VAL A 55 2.00 8.67 -2.77
CA VAL A 55 2.92 9.32 -1.82
C VAL A 55 2.12 9.65 -0.56
N LEU A 56 2.58 9.15 0.58
CA LEU A 56 2.07 9.54 1.89
C LEU A 56 2.96 10.64 2.45
N LYS A 57 2.35 11.77 2.80
CA LYS A 57 3.01 12.82 3.56
C LYS A 57 2.85 12.53 5.04
N MET A 58 3.96 12.37 5.73
CA MET A 58 4.01 12.17 7.17
C MET A 58 4.03 13.52 7.89
N ILE A 59 3.59 13.54 9.15
CA ILE A 59 3.62 14.75 9.99
C ILE A 59 5.05 15.21 10.25
N SER A 60 6.03 14.29 10.21
CA SER A 60 7.45 14.58 10.37
C SER A 60 8.09 15.30 9.16
N SER A 61 7.30 15.94 8.30
CA SER A 61 7.73 16.51 7.01
C SER A 61 8.45 15.52 6.08
N LYS A 62 8.30 14.21 6.32
CA LYS A 62 8.86 13.15 5.48
C LYS A 62 7.79 12.67 4.50
N GLU A 63 8.22 12.25 3.32
CA GLU A 63 7.36 11.64 2.32
C GLU A 63 7.71 10.17 2.14
N LEU A 64 6.71 9.30 2.13
CA LEU A 64 6.86 7.87 1.83
C LEU A 64 6.20 7.56 0.49
N LYS A 65 7.02 7.16 -0.49
CA LYS A 65 6.55 6.74 -1.80
C LYS A 65 6.23 5.25 -1.77
N LEU A 66 4.94 4.93 -1.83
CA LEU A 66 4.46 3.57 -1.97
C LEU A 66 4.34 3.21 -3.45
N GLN A 67 5.09 2.19 -3.86
CA GLN A 67 4.97 1.61 -5.19
C GLN A 67 4.06 0.39 -5.13
N ASN A 68 3.53 -0.03 -6.28
CA ASN A 68 2.75 -1.26 -6.42
C ASN A 68 1.48 -1.32 -5.53
N VAL A 69 0.90 -0.19 -5.16
CA VAL A 69 -0.31 -0.11 -4.36
C VAL A 69 -1.51 -0.62 -5.15
N LEU A 70 -2.29 -1.55 -4.57
CA LEU A 70 -3.48 -2.10 -5.19
C LEU A 70 -4.71 -1.25 -4.86
N TYR A 71 -5.49 -0.91 -5.89
CA TYR A 71 -6.80 -0.28 -5.76
C TYR A 71 -7.89 -1.35 -5.75
N VAL A 72 -8.55 -1.48 -4.61
CA VAL A 72 -9.59 -2.49 -4.36
C VAL A 72 -10.79 -1.75 -3.75
N PRO A 73 -11.84 -1.42 -4.53
CA PRO A 73 -12.96 -0.61 -4.04
C PRO A 73 -13.82 -1.31 -2.98
N ASP A 74 -13.79 -2.65 -2.95
CA ASP A 74 -14.63 -3.45 -2.05
C ASP A 74 -14.10 -3.48 -0.61
N ILE A 75 -12.83 -3.09 -0.37
CA ILE A 75 -12.28 -2.98 1.00
C ILE A 75 -12.66 -1.65 1.62
N ARG A 76 -12.87 -1.64 2.93
CA ARG A 76 -13.24 -0.43 3.70
C ARG A 76 -12.14 0.11 4.59
N LYS A 77 -11.03 -0.62 4.73
CA LYS A 77 -9.85 -0.22 5.51
C LYS A 77 -8.59 -0.44 4.68
N ASN A 78 -7.66 0.50 4.75
CA ASN A 78 -6.35 0.35 4.14
C ASN A 78 -5.58 -0.78 4.85
N LEU A 79 -4.91 -1.62 4.07
CA LEU A 79 -4.08 -2.70 4.58
C LEU A 79 -2.64 -2.41 4.19
N VAL A 80 -1.75 -2.44 5.18
CA VAL A 80 -0.31 -2.37 4.98
C VAL A 80 0.26 -3.65 5.57
N PHE A 81 0.74 -4.54 4.71
CA PHE A 81 1.46 -5.74 5.15
C PHE A 81 2.95 -5.51 4.92
N GLY A 82 3.76 -5.65 5.97
CA GLY A 82 5.21 -5.67 5.89
C GLY A 82 5.73 -7.04 6.30
N THR A 83 6.64 -7.60 5.51
CA THR A 83 7.42 -8.76 5.93
C THR A 83 8.61 -8.26 6.74
N LEU A 84 8.80 -8.78 7.95
CA LEU A 84 10.05 -8.61 8.68
C LEU A 84 11.05 -9.62 8.10
N LEU A 85 12.13 -9.13 7.47
CA LEU A 85 13.26 -9.97 7.06
C LEU A 85 14.12 -10.33 8.28
#